data_AF-A0A6P8E9S7-F1
#
_entry.id   AF-A0A6P8E9S7-F1
#
_cell.length_a   1.000
_cell.length_b   1.000
_cell.length_c   1.000
_cell.angle_alpha   90.00
_cell.angle_beta   90.00
_cell.angle_gamma   90.00
#
_symmetry.space_group_name_H-M   'P 1'
#
loop_
_entity.id
_entity.type
_entity.pdbx_description
1 polymer ?
#
loop_
_entity_poly.entity_id
_entity_poly.type
_entity_poly.pdbx_seq_one_letter_code
_entity_poly.pdbx_strand_id
1 'polypeptide(L)'
;MSRKKMRKLVSKTLESLKKLEKQSNLKKSAEEKDEADLNILREVEQINISVFESLLCFLSRPKARSNGWSVVPKLMWSKSISCEAVADAAEVEDLDNELLALKSGKVNSTQVHAALKQTEALESSIQEIEEVLECIFRCLVKTRVSLLNIISH
;
A
#
# COMPACT_ATOMS: atom_id res chain seq x y z
N MET A 1 4.36 8.80 13.53
CA MET A 1 5.40 8.40 12.54
C MET A 1 5.51 9.51 11.48
N SER A 2 6.69 9.85 10.93
CA SER A 2 6.80 10.93 9.91
C SER A 2 6.55 10.38 8.49
N ARG A 3 5.92 11.18 7.59
CA ARG A 3 5.68 10.81 6.18
C ARG A 3 6.95 10.32 5.46
N LYS A 4 8.10 10.93 5.75
CA LYS A 4 9.41 10.48 5.21
C LYS A 4 9.79 9.08 5.68
N LYS A 5 9.54 8.77 6.96
CA LYS A 5 9.79 7.44 7.54
C LYS A 5 8.83 6.40 6.95
N MET A 6 7.55 6.76 6.81
CA MET A 6 6.53 5.91 6.19
C MET A 6 6.88 5.56 4.74
N ARG A 7 7.18 6.56 3.90
CA ARG A 7 7.60 6.32 2.51
C ARG A 7 8.83 5.43 2.42
N LYS A 8 9.82 5.65 3.29
CA LYS A 8 11.04 4.82 3.34
C LYS A 8 10.72 3.37 3.71
N LEU A 9 9.78 3.14 4.63
CA LEU A 9 9.32 1.79 4.97
C LEU A 9 8.61 1.14 3.77
N VAL A 10 7.66 1.85 3.14
CA VAL A 10 6.94 1.33 1.97
C VAL A 10 7.89 0.98 0.82
N SER A 11 8.86 1.86 0.50
CA SER A 11 9.85 1.58 -0.54
C SER A 11 10.68 0.32 -0.23
N LYS A 12 11.15 0.16 1.01
CA LYS A 12 11.89 -1.04 1.43
C LYS A 12 11.04 -2.32 1.35
N THR A 13 9.77 -2.23 1.72
CA THR A 13 8.85 -3.36 1.65
C THR A 13 8.57 -3.75 0.19
N LEU A 14 8.34 -2.78 -0.70
CA LEU A 14 8.19 -3.03 -2.14
C LEU A 14 9.45 -3.66 -2.77
N GLU A 15 10.64 -3.18 -2.40
CA GLU A 15 11.90 -3.81 -2.84
C GLU A 15 12.01 -5.27 -2.39
N SER A 16 11.56 -5.56 -1.17
CA SER A 16 11.55 -6.91 -0.61
C SER A 16 10.56 -7.82 -1.33
N LEU A 17 9.35 -7.32 -1.64
CA LEU A 17 8.33 -8.04 -2.41
C LEU A 17 8.83 -8.38 -3.82
N LYS A 18 9.45 -7.43 -4.52
CA LYS A 18 10.07 -7.68 -5.84
C LYS A 18 11.18 -8.72 -5.80
N LYS A 19 11.94 -8.78 -4.71
CA LYS A 19 12.96 -9.84 -4.54
C LYS A 19 12.29 -11.20 -4.39
N LEU A 20 11.20 -11.27 -3.63
CA LEU A 20 10.44 -12.49 -3.40
C LEU A 20 9.77 -12.98 -4.70
N GLU A 21 9.20 -12.07 -5.49
CA GLU A 21 8.63 -12.34 -6.83
C GLU A 21 9.65 -12.97 -7.78
N LYS A 22 10.90 -12.46 -7.80
CA LYS A 22 11.97 -13.03 -8.63
C LYS A 22 12.36 -14.44 -8.18
N GLN A 23 12.45 -14.66 -6.87
CA GLN A 23 12.80 -15.96 -6.30
C GLN A 23 11.73 -17.02 -6.58
N SER A 24 10.45 -16.67 -6.49
CA SER A 24 9.36 -17.60 -6.80
C SER A 24 9.27 -17.93 -8.29
N ASN A 25 9.68 -17.02 -9.19
CA ASN A 25 9.81 -17.32 -10.62
C ASN A 25 11.01 -18.21 -10.95
N LEU A 26 12.14 -18.06 -10.25
CA LEU A 26 13.34 -18.91 -10.43
C LEU A 26 13.10 -20.37 -10.03
N LYS A 27 12.30 -20.62 -8.99
CA LYS A 27 11.95 -21.98 -8.55
C LYS A 27 11.11 -22.78 -9.57
N LYS A 28 10.70 -22.18 -10.71
CA LYS A 28 9.85 -22.85 -11.72
C LYS A 28 10.65 -23.85 -12.57
N SER A 29 11.99 -23.76 -12.56
CA SER A 29 12.85 -24.55 -13.45
C SER A 29 13.43 -25.82 -12.80
N ALA A 30 12.98 -26.22 -11.61
CA ALA A 30 13.53 -27.36 -10.90
C ALA A 30 12.41 -28.24 -10.30
N GLU A 31 12.35 -29.48 -10.84
CA GLU A 31 11.78 -30.72 -10.27
C GLU A 31 10.34 -31.15 -10.63
N GLU A 32 10.25 -32.35 -11.21
CA GLU A 32 9.08 -33.18 -11.49
C GLU A 32 8.77 -34.12 -10.30
N LYS A 33 7.55 -34.07 -9.75
CA LYS A 33 6.63 -35.23 -9.55
C LYS A 33 5.31 -34.88 -8.85
N ASP A 34 5.24 -33.73 -8.15
CA ASP A 34 4.01 -33.14 -7.56
C ASP A 34 3.75 -31.72 -8.10
N GLU A 35 3.85 -31.58 -9.42
CA GLU A 35 3.96 -30.29 -10.11
C GLU A 35 2.69 -29.44 -10.02
N ALA A 36 1.50 -30.05 -10.06
CA ALA A 36 0.23 -29.32 -10.09
C ALA A 36 -0.07 -28.61 -8.77
N ASP A 37 0.09 -29.31 -7.65
CA ASP A 37 -0.18 -28.82 -6.30
C ASP A 37 0.84 -27.75 -5.87
N LEU A 38 2.12 -27.98 -6.17
CA LEU A 38 3.17 -26.97 -5.97
C LEU A 38 2.97 -25.76 -6.88
N ASN A 39 2.41 -25.92 -8.07
CA ASN A 39 2.07 -24.81 -8.95
C ASN A 39 0.91 -23.97 -8.38
N ILE A 40 -0.13 -24.59 -7.82
CA ILE A 40 -1.24 -23.88 -7.16
C ILE A 40 -0.72 -23.03 -5.98
N LEU A 41 0.14 -23.59 -5.12
CA LEU A 41 0.75 -22.84 -4.01
C LEU A 41 1.57 -21.63 -4.50
N ARG A 42 2.27 -21.79 -5.62
CA ARG A 42 3.07 -20.74 -6.24
C ARG A 42 2.20 -19.64 -6.85
N GLU A 43 1.09 -20.01 -7.49
CA GLU A 43 0.11 -19.04 -7.99
C GLU A 43 -0.49 -18.22 -6.85
N VAL A 44 -0.84 -18.86 -5.73
CA VAL A 44 -1.30 -18.16 -4.52
C VAL A 44 -0.22 -17.25 -3.95
N GLU A 45 1.05 -17.66 -3.95
CA GLU A 45 2.17 -16.80 -3.57
C GLU A 45 2.26 -15.55 -4.46
N GLN A 46 2.12 -15.70 -5.78
CA GLN A 46 2.14 -14.58 -6.73
C GLN A 46 0.96 -13.62 -6.56
N ILE A 47 -0.24 -14.16 -6.34
CA ILE A 47 -1.44 -13.36 -6.05
C ILE A 47 -1.23 -12.56 -4.77
N ASN A 48 -0.69 -13.18 -3.71
CA ASN A 48 -0.40 -12.49 -2.46
C ASN A 48 0.59 -11.34 -2.64
N ILE A 49 1.69 -11.58 -3.35
CA ILE A 49 2.68 -10.53 -3.66
C ILE A 49 2.00 -9.37 -4.40
N SER A 50 1.20 -9.66 -5.43
CA SER A 50 0.51 -8.65 -6.25
C SER A 50 -0.48 -7.82 -5.43
N VAL A 51 -1.23 -8.46 -4.52
CA VAL A 51 -2.15 -7.78 -3.59
C VAL A 51 -1.38 -6.83 -2.67
N PHE A 52 -0.28 -7.29 -2.06
CA PHE A 52 0.53 -6.44 -1.18
C PHE A 52 1.21 -5.29 -1.92
N GLU A 53 1.72 -5.52 -3.13
CA GLU A 53 2.28 -4.45 -3.95
C GLU A 53 1.23 -3.39 -4.28
N SER A 54 0.02 -3.81 -4.67
CA SER A 54 -1.08 -2.91 -5.00
C SER A 54 -1.52 -2.07 -3.80
N LEU A 55 -1.69 -2.71 -2.64
CA LEU A 55 -2.02 -2.03 -1.38
C LEU A 55 -0.94 -1.02 -0.98
N LEU A 56 0.33 -1.43 -1.01
CA LEU A 56 1.45 -0.53 -0.69
C LEU A 56 1.56 0.62 -1.68
N CYS A 57 1.30 0.39 -2.97
CA CYS A 57 1.27 1.44 -3.98
C CYS A 57 0.15 2.44 -3.69
N PHE A 58 -1.05 1.96 -3.39
CA PHE A 58 -2.20 2.79 -3.00
C PHE A 58 -1.88 3.68 -1.80
N LEU A 59 -1.34 3.09 -0.73
CA LEU A 59 -0.94 3.81 0.50
C LEU A 59 0.24 4.77 0.28
N SER A 60 1.12 4.49 -0.69
CA SER A 60 2.31 5.30 -0.97
C SER A 60 2.06 6.53 -1.84
N ARG A 61 0.93 6.56 -2.57
CA ARG A 61 0.69 7.51 -3.66
C ARG A 61 0.80 8.95 -3.13
N PRO A 62 1.81 9.73 -3.55
CA PRO A 62 1.77 11.18 -3.38
C PRO A 62 0.65 11.67 -4.28
N LYS A 63 -0.30 12.40 -3.73
CA LYS A 63 -1.37 12.98 -4.53
C LYS A 63 -0.79 14.06 -5.44
N ALA A 64 -1.38 14.21 -6.63
CA ALA A 64 -0.87 15.06 -7.69
C ALA A 64 -0.76 16.51 -7.21
N ARG A 65 0.42 17.10 -7.34
CA ARG A 65 0.57 18.55 -7.31
C ARG A 65 -0.16 19.11 -8.53
N SER A 66 -1.37 19.64 -8.34
CA SER A 66 -1.79 20.76 -9.18
C SER A 66 -0.97 21.96 -8.72
N ASN A 67 0.11 22.26 -9.42
CA ASN A 67 0.48 23.63 -9.75
C ASN A 67 1.74 23.60 -10.61
N GLY A 68 1.63 24.30 -11.74
CA GLY A 68 2.59 24.27 -12.83
C GLY A 68 4.00 24.73 -12.45
N TRP A 69 4.90 24.42 -13.38
CA TRP A 69 6.27 24.89 -13.53
C TRP A 69 7.40 23.91 -13.17
N SER A 70 7.72 23.10 -14.18
CA SER A 70 9.07 22.82 -14.70
C SER A 70 10.03 21.87 -13.98
N VAL A 71 10.76 21.19 -14.87
CA VAL A 71 12.01 20.44 -14.75
C VAL A 71 11.92 19.04 -14.13
N VAL A 72 11.68 18.10 -15.05
CA VAL A 72 12.10 16.69 -15.07
C VAL A 72 13.05 16.25 -13.94
N PRO A 73 12.67 15.24 -13.16
CA PRO A 73 13.58 14.20 -12.74
C PRO A 73 13.33 12.98 -13.63
N LYS A 74 14.30 12.74 -14.50
CA LYS A 74 14.38 11.57 -15.37
C LYS A 74 14.67 10.37 -14.46
N LEU A 75 13.99 9.26 -14.77
CA LEU A 75 14.50 7.89 -14.72
C LEU A 75 14.03 6.99 -13.56
N MET A 76 13.37 5.90 -13.99
CA MET A 76 12.98 4.66 -13.30
C MET A 76 11.71 4.65 -12.43
N TRP A 77 10.55 4.74 -13.10
CA TRP A 77 9.31 4.10 -12.62
C TRP A 77 8.66 3.30 -13.75
N SER A 78 9.42 2.41 -14.41
CA SER A 78 8.89 1.57 -15.49
C SER A 78 8.13 0.36 -14.94
N LYS A 79 6.86 0.58 -14.62
CA LYS A 79 5.70 -0.30 -14.79
C LYS A 79 4.60 0.24 -13.87
N SER A 80 3.97 1.31 -14.34
CA SER A 80 2.77 1.87 -13.74
C SER A 80 1.59 0.97 -14.11
N ILE A 81 1.08 0.22 -13.15
CA ILE A 81 -0.31 -0.25 -13.19
C ILE A 81 -1.15 1.02 -13.00
N SER A 82 -1.76 1.50 -14.08
CA SER A 82 -2.64 2.67 -14.05
C SER A 82 -3.91 2.31 -13.29
N CYS A 83 -3.97 2.66 -12.01
CA CYS A 83 -5.21 2.60 -11.24
C CYS A 83 -5.90 3.96 -11.36
N GLU A 84 -6.88 3.99 -12.25
CA GLU A 84 -7.73 5.13 -12.56
C GLU A 84 -8.95 5.05 -11.63
N ALA A 85 -8.89 5.78 -10.51
CA ALA A 85 -10.03 5.97 -9.63
C ALA A 85 -9.96 7.36 -8.97
N VAL A 86 -10.97 8.14 -9.39
CA VAL A 86 -11.55 9.42 -9.00
C VAL A 86 -11.05 10.11 -7.71
N ALA A 87 -10.91 11.43 -7.89
CA ALA A 87 -10.94 12.54 -6.94
C ALA A 87 -11.43 12.23 -5.51
N ASP A 88 -10.47 11.98 -4.60
CA ASP A 88 -10.67 12.30 -3.18
C ASP A 88 -9.34 12.70 -2.53
N ALA A 89 -8.67 13.64 -3.20
CA ALA A 89 -7.24 13.82 -3.10
C ALA A 89 -6.81 14.95 -2.13
N ALA A 90 -7.56 16.04 -2.04
CA ALA A 90 -7.03 17.27 -1.44
C ALA A 90 -6.88 17.26 0.10
N GLU A 91 -7.56 16.37 0.82
CA GLU A 91 -7.88 16.58 2.25
C GLU A 91 -6.69 16.40 3.23
N VAL A 92 -5.80 15.43 3.00
CA VAL A 92 -4.75 15.06 3.97
C VAL A 92 -3.54 16.01 3.96
N GLU A 93 -3.28 16.68 2.83
CA GLU A 93 -2.21 17.69 2.75
C GLU A 93 -2.67 19.04 3.30
N ASP A 94 -3.97 19.35 3.14
CA ASP A 94 -4.59 20.54 3.71
C ASP A 94 -4.60 20.48 5.25
N LEU A 95 -4.95 19.31 5.82
CA LEU A 95 -4.85 19.07 7.25
C LEU A 95 -3.42 19.27 7.81
N ASP A 96 -2.40 18.80 7.10
CA ASP A 96 -1.00 18.91 7.54
C ASP A 96 -0.54 20.38 7.56
N ASN A 97 -1.00 21.18 6.59
CA ASN A 97 -0.75 22.63 6.53
C ASN A 97 -1.52 23.37 7.64
N GLU A 98 -2.76 22.97 7.90
CA GLU A 98 -3.61 23.54 8.96
C GLU A 98 -3.04 23.23 10.36
N LEU A 99 -2.53 22.00 10.56
CA LEU A 99 -1.84 21.59 11.79
C LEU A 99 -0.51 22.33 12.01
N LEU A 100 0.23 22.61 10.92
CA LEU A 100 1.46 23.43 10.98
C LEU A 100 1.15 24.90 11.31
N ALA A 101 0.05 25.44 10.79
CA ALA A 101 -0.42 26.78 11.13
C ALA A 101 -0.85 26.88 12.60
N LEU A 102 -1.56 25.86 13.11
CA LEU A 102 -1.91 25.68 14.53
C LEU A 102 -0.68 25.71 15.44
N LYS A 103 0.37 24.97 15.06
CA LYS A 103 1.62 24.92 15.81
C LYS A 103 2.36 26.27 15.89
N SER A 104 2.14 27.16 14.92
CA SER A 104 2.77 28.49 14.87
C SER A 104 2.09 29.54 15.77
N GLY A 105 1.02 29.18 16.50
CA GLY A 105 0.39 30.03 17.52
C GLY A 105 -0.51 31.15 16.98
N LYS A 106 -0.80 31.17 15.68
CA LYS A 106 -1.61 32.21 15.03
C LYS A 106 -2.94 31.63 14.56
N VAL A 107 -3.82 31.25 15.48
CA VAL A 107 -5.06 30.57 15.10
C VAL A 107 -6.30 31.02 15.90
N ASN A 108 -7.43 31.13 15.19
CA ASN A 108 -8.79 31.34 15.68
C ASN A 108 -9.51 30.00 15.96
N SER A 109 -10.44 29.97 16.92
CA SER A 109 -11.15 28.75 17.37
C SER A 109 -11.83 27.95 16.25
N THR A 110 -12.15 28.59 15.13
CA THR A 110 -12.79 27.97 13.96
C THR A 110 -11.86 27.05 13.18
N GLN A 111 -10.58 27.40 13.05
CA GLN A 111 -9.59 26.61 12.31
C GLN A 111 -9.12 25.39 13.13
N VAL A 112 -9.08 25.51 14.47
CA VAL A 112 -8.88 24.36 15.38
C VAL A 112 -9.97 23.31 15.16
N HIS A 113 -11.24 23.75 15.10
CA HIS A 113 -12.38 22.86 14.93
C HIS A 113 -12.40 22.19 13.54
N ALA A 114 -12.00 22.91 12.48
CA ALA A 114 -11.89 22.36 11.13
C ALA A 114 -10.84 21.23 11.06
N ALA A 115 -9.64 21.49 11.60
CA ALA A 115 -8.56 20.50 11.64
C ALA A 115 -8.92 19.26 12.48
N LEU A 116 -9.63 19.44 13.60
CA LEU A 116 -10.12 18.33 14.44
C LEU A 116 -11.08 17.43 13.65
N LYS A 117 -12.07 18.02 12.98
CA LYS A 117 -13.04 17.29 12.17
C LYS A 117 -12.38 16.52 11.01
N GLN A 118 -11.39 17.13 10.35
CA GLN A 118 -10.61 16.44 9.31
C GLN A 118 -9.75 15.31 9.89
N THR A 119 -9.23 15.47 11.11
CA THR A 119 -8.45 14.43 11.80
C THR A 119 -9.34 13.24 12.16
N GLU A 120 -10.55 13.48 12.68
CA GLU A 120 -11.54 12.43 12.98
C GLU A 120 -11.95 11.65 11.72
N ALA A 121 -12.18 12.34 10.61
CA ALA A 121 -12.50 11.70 9.33
C ALA A 121 -11.33 10.82 8.82
N LEU A 122 -10.10 11.31 8.95
CA LEU A 122 -8.90 10.56 8.60
C LEU A 122 -8.71 9.33 9.50
N GLU A 123 -8.94 9.46 10.81
CA GLU A 123 -8.88 8.34 11.76
C GLU A 123 -9.90 7.26 11.41
N SER A 124 -11.14 7.63 11.14
CA SER A 124 -12.17 6.69 10.68
C SER A 124 -11.78 5.98 9.39
N SER A 125 -11.18 6.70 8.43
CA SER A 125 -10.73 6.11 7.17
C SER A 125 -9.56 5.14 7.37
N ILE A 126 -8.63 5.45 8.28
CA ILE A 126 -7.53 4.55 8.65
C ILE A 126 -8.09 3.28 9.30
N GLN A 127 -9.03 3.41 10.22
CA GLN A 127 -9.65 2.28 10.88
C GLN A 127 -10.35 1.34 9.89
N GLU A 128 -11.12 1.87 8.94
CA GLU A 128 -11.77 1.07 7.90
C GLU A 128 -10.73 0.31 7.05
N ILE A 129 -9.62 0.96 6.68
CA ILE A 129 -8.53 0.32 5.96
C ILE A 129 -7.90 -0.81 6.79
N GLU A 130 -7.67 -0.59 8.09
CA GLU A 130 -7.10 -1.60 8.99
C GLU A 130 -8.01 -2.83 9.13
N GLU A 131 -9.33 -2.63 9.26
CA GLU A 131 -10.32 -3.70 9.34
C GLU A 131 -10.36 -4.53 8.05
N VAL A 132 -10.40 -3.87 6.89
CA VAL A 132 -10.37 -4.56 5.58
C VAL A 132 -9.05 -5.31 5.39
N LEU A 133 -7.92 -4.72 5.78
CA LEU A 133 -6.62 -5.38 5.71
C LEU A 133 -6.57 -6.62 6.60
N GLU A 134 -7.05 -6.56 7.84
CA GLU A 134 -7.11 -7.70 8.73
C GLU A 134 -7.93 -8.85 8.10
N CYS A 135 -9.07 -8.52 7.49
CA CYS A 135 -9.91 -9.47 6.77
C CYS A 135 -9.14 -10.14 5.62
N ILE A 136 -8.45 -9.35 4.78
CA ILE A 136 -7.62 -9.87 3.68
C ILE A 136 -6.53 -10.80 4.22
N PHE A 137 -5.76 -10.36 5.22
CA PHE A 137 -4.70 -11.19 5.83
C PHE A 137 -5.24 -12.52 6.35
N ARG A 138 -6.37 -12.50 7.06
CA ARG A 138 -7.02 -13.70 7.60
C ARG A 138 -7.44 -14.65 6.48
N CYS A 139 -8.02 -14.12 5.39
CA CYS A 139 -8.40 -14.89 4.21
C CYS A 139 -7.18 -15.53 3.54
N LEU A 140 -6.10 -14.77 3.32
CA LEU A 140 -4.88 -15.27 2.69
C LEU A 140 -4.24 -16.41 3.50
N VAL A 141 -4.19 -16.27 4.83
CA VAL A 141 -3.69 -17.32 5.73
C VAL A 141 -4.56 -18.57 5.65
N LYS A 142 -5.89 -18.43 5.72
CA LYS A 142 -6.82 -19.56 5.62
C LYS A 142 -6.68 -20.31 4.28
N THR A 143 -6.60 -19.57 3.17
CA THR A 143 -6.39 -20.17 1.84
C THR A 143 -5.09 -20.95 1.79
N ARG A 144 -3.99 -20.36 2.29
CA ARG A 144 -2.70 -21.05 2.33
C ARG A 144 -2.74 -22.32 3.17
N VAL A 145 -3.32 -22.27 4.38
CA VAL A 145 -3.46 -23.44 5.26
C VAL A 145 -4.31 -24.52 4.61
N SER A 146 -5.44 -24.14 3.99
CA SER A 146 -6.33 -25.10 3.32
C SER A 146 -5.63 -25.80 2.16
N LEU A 147 -4.88 -25.06 1.33
CA LEU A 147 -4.10 -25.63 0.24
C LEU A 147 -3.00 -26.55 0.76
N LEU A 148 -2.23 -26.13 1.77
CA LEU A 148 -1.20 -26.98 2.38
C LEU A 148 -1.79 -28.27 2.94
N ASN A 149 -2.97 -28.20 3.57
CA ASN A 149 -3.65 -29.37 4.09
C ASN A 149 -4.13 -30.33 2.99
N ILE A 150 -4.57 -29.82 1.83
CA ILE A 150 -4.94 -30.64 0.67
C ILE A 150 -3.72 -31.35 0.09
N ILE A 151 -2.59 -30.63 0.00
CA ILE A 151 -1.36 -31.12 -0.64
C ILE A 151 -0.59 -32.09 0.26
N SER A 152 -0.76 -31.98 1.59
CA SER A 152 -0.05 -32.82 2.56
C SER A 152 -0.78 -34.15 2.87
N HIS A 153 -1.86 -34.47 2.15
CA HIS A 153 -2.76 -35.59 2.45
C HIS A 153 -2.93 -36.53 1.26
#